data_AF-A0A5P3X927-F1
#
_entry.id   AF-A0A5P3X927-F1
#
_cell.length_a   1.000
_cell.length_b   1.000
_cell.length_c   1.000
_cell.angle_alpha   90.00
_cell.angle_beta   90.00
_cell.angle_gamma   90.00
#
_symmetry.space_group_name_H-M   'P 1'
#
loop_
_entity.id
_entity.type
_entity.pdbx_description
1 polymer ?
#
loop_
_entity_poly.entity_id
_entity_poly.type
_entity_poly.pdbx_seq_one_letter_code
_entity_poly.pdbx_strand_id
1 'polypeptide(L)'
;MNKRVYGAIGIVSKMANWNADFTGYPKTTSDGETFGSDKALKYPMKKMWENQGEKVIYIKSMKLSENKGEISLVPRSLKERYEHLFNVDDLKKCKDSKVVLTNLFKALDVKNFGATFAESGNNISITGAVQIGQGFNKFDGTSPEEQQILSPFRDASKDNAKENSEEAKNSTLGTKIVSNEAHYFYPFTINPMAYKEFQELGVTDGYTEEDYSKFKKAALVSATSFATNAKVGCDNEFALFVETEPDLYLPNLAEFIEFAKGDEKNTIKLNCSELLDSLKDRILKVEIYYNPYTTNIESEIEGAKKINIFTQKEV
;
A
#
# COMPACT_ATOMS: atom_id res chain seq x y z
N MET A 1 -20.28 8.28 3.51
CA MET A 1 -20.04 7.39 4.65
C MET A 1 -20.17 8.21 5.92
N ASN A 2 -20.99 7.78 6.88
CA ASN A 2 -21.21 8.50 8.16
C ASN A 2 -20.66 7.71 9.35
N LYS A 3 -19.38 7.33 9.26
CA LYS A 3 -18.64 6.59 10.28
C LYS A 3 -17.15 6.88 10.14
N ARG A 4 -16.40 6.73 11.22
CA ARG A 4 -14.94 6.77 11.19
C ARG A 4 -14.39 5.35 11.35
N VAL A 5 -13.29 5.04 10.69
CA VAL A 5 -12.72 3.67 10.74
C VAL A 5 -11.27 3.73 11.18
N TYR A 6 -10.91 2.88 12.13
CA TYR A 6 -9.56 2.69 12.63
C TYR A 6 -9.13 1.25 12.41
N GLY A 7 -7.82 1.01 12.32
CA GLY A 7 -7.37 -0.35 12.14
C GLY A 7 -5.89 -0.49 11.91
N ALA A 8 -5.51 -1.73 11.59
CA ALA A 8 -4.18 -2.09 11.18
C ALA A 8 -4.23 -3.10 10.03
N ILE A 9 -3.23 -3.09 9.15
CA ILE A 9 -3.06 -4.05 8.06
C ILE A 9 -1.74 -4.78 8.29
N GLY A 10 -1.78 -6.10 8.43
CA GLY A 10 -0.63 -6.96 8.64
C GLY A 10 -0.14 -7.58 7.32
N ILE A 11 1.15 -7.40 7.04
CA ILE A 11 1.84 -7.96 5.87
C ILE A 11 2.98 -8.85 6.36
N VAL A 12 2.96 -10.12 5.98
CA VAL A 12 4.11 -11.01 6.15
C VAL A 12 5.06 -10.86 4.97
N SER A 13 6.36 -11.04 5.20
CA SER A 13 7.41 -11.13 4.17
C SER A 13 8.33 -12.30 4.48
N LYS A 14 8.23 -13.40 3.73
CA LYS A 14 9.05 -14.61 3.90
C LYS A 14 9.91 -14.84 2.67
N MET A 15 11.23 -14.89 2.84
CA MET A 15 12.21 -14.98 1.75
C MET A 15 11.92 -13.97 0.62
N ALA A 16 11.43 -12.79 0.99
CA ALA A 16 10.96 -11.75 0.11
C ALA A 16 11.40 -10.38 0.64
N ASN A 17 11.26 -9.33 -0.17
CA ASN A 17 11.65 -7.98 0.24
C ASN A 17 10.46 -7.03 0.14
N TRP A 18 9.73 -6.84 1.23
CA TRP A 18 8.52 -6.01 1.24
C TRP A 18 8.79 -4.51 1.01
N ASN A 19 9.82 -3.94 1.62
CA ASN A 19 10.24 -2.57 1.33
C ASN A 19 11.76 -2.42 1.45
N ALA A 20 12.43 -2.30 0.30
CA ALA A 20 13.85 -2.00 0.24
C ALA A 20 14.16 -0.52 0.46
N ASP A 21 15.32 -0.22 1.02
CA ASP A 21 15.97 1.08 1.01
C ASP A 21 16.71 1.33 -0.33
N PHE A 22 17.59 2.34 -0.38
CA PHE A 22 18.37 2.63 -1.59
C PHE A 22 19.55 1.65 -1.82
N THR A 23 19.94 0.90 -0.80
CA THR A 23 21.00 -0.13 -0.89
C THR A 23 20.44 -1.49 -1.29
N GLY A 24 19.11 -1.66 -1.21
CA GLY A 24 18.38 -2.87 -1.57
C GLY A 24 17.98 -3.71 -0.36
N TYR A 25 18.46 -3.39 0.84
CA TYR A 25 18.12 -4.09 2.08
C TYR A 25 16.73 -3.69 2.58
N PRO A 26 16.04 -4.56 3.35
CA PRO A 26 14.85 -4.17 4.08
C PRO A 26 15.11 -2.88 4.87
N LYS A 27 14.18 -1.92 4.76
CA LYS A 27 14.33 -0.63 5.45
C LYS A 27 14.40 -0.80 6.96
N THR A 28 15.34 -0.08 7.57
CA THR A 28 15.49 0.01 9.01
C THR A 28 15.48 1.45 9.50
N THR A 29 15.06 1.67 10.74
CA THR A 29 15.28 2.94 11.46
C THR A 29 16.77 3.10 11.79
N SER A 30 17.15 4.28 12.29
CA SER A 30 18.51 4.51 12.82
C SER A 30 18.89 3.53 13.93
N ASP A 31 17.89 3.03 14.65
CA ASP A 31 18.06 2.14 15.81
C ASP A 31 17.97 0.66 15.41
N GLY A 32 17.83 0.38 14.10
CA GLY A 32 17.84 -0.97 13.54
C GLY A 32 16.47 -1.64 13.42
N GLU A 33 15.38 -0.97 13.82
CA GLU A 33 14.03 -1.55 13.68
C GLU A 33 13.62 -1.64 12.22
N THR A 34 13.26 -2.85 11.78
CA THR A 34 12.80 -3.07 10.41
C THR A 34 11.38 -2.53 10.23
N PHE A 35 11.14 -1.74 9.20
CA PHE A 35 9.81 -1.19 8.90
C PHE A 35 9.57 -1.10 7.39
N GLY A 36 8.30 -1.07 6.99
CA GLY A 36 7.93 -0.70 5.64
C GLY A 36 7.16 0.61 5.63
N SER A 37 7.39 1.39 4.58
CA SER A 37 6.76 2.70 4.47
C SER A 37 5.30 2.61 4.04
N ASP A 38 4.51 3.61 4.44
CA ASP A 38 3.13 3.78 3.97
C ASP A 38 3.02 3.67 2.44
N LYS A 39 4.03 4.18 1.72
CA LYS A 39 4.13 4.10 0.25
C LYS A 39 4.26 2.67 -0.26
N ALA A 40 4.95 1.79 0.45
CA ALA A 40 5.10 0.38 0.08
C ALA A 40 3.77 -0.37 0.17
N LEU A 41 2.89 0.00 1.11
CA LEU A 41 1.53 -0.54 1.18
C LEU A 41 0.57 0.12 0.18
N LYS A 42 0.66 1.45 -0.01
CA LYS A 42 -0.20 2.18 -0.97
C LYS A 42 0.07 1.79 -2.43
N TYR A 43 1.29 1.44 -2.78
CA TYR A 43 1.65 1.11 -4.16
C TYR A 43 0.90 -0.11 -4.74
N PRO A 44 0.90 -1.30 -4.11
CA PRO A 44 0.13 -2.44 -4.60
C PRO A 44 -1.37 -2.18 -4.62
N MET A 45 -1.92 -1.41 -3.66
CA MET A 45 -3.33 -0.96 -3.71
C MET A 45 -3.62 -0.17 -4.98
N LYS A 46 -2.78 0.83 -5.29
CA LYS A 46 -2.88 1.64 -6.51
C LYS A 46 -2.74 0.79 -7.77
N LYS A 47 -1.83 -0.19 -7.79
CA LYS A 47 -1.71 -1.11 -8.94
C LYS A 47 -2.92 -2.00 -9.11
N MET A 48 -3.48 -2.52 -8.02
CA MET A 48 -4.70 -3.33 -8.09
C MET A 48 -5.85 -2.54 -8.69
N TRP A 49 -6.07 -1.29 -8.22
CA TRP A 49 -7.10 -0.42 -8.74
C TRP A 49 -6.89 -0.05 -10.21
N GLU A 50 -5.67 0.32 -10.61
CA GLU A 50 -5.35 0.60 -12.02
C GLU A 50 -5.65 -0.61 -12.92
N ASN A 51 -5.27 -1.82 -12.50
CA ASN A 51 -5.56 -3.06 -13.24
C ASN A 51 -7.06 -3.38 -13.30
N GLN A 52 -7.86 -2.86 -12.37
CA GLN A 52 -9.33 -2.98 -12.36
C GLN A 52 -10.03 -1.89 -13.18
N GLY A 53 -9.26 -1.00 -13.84
CA GLY A 53 -9.79 0.09 -14.66
C GLY A 53 -10.19 1.34 -13.86
N GLU A 54 -9.88 1.39 -12.56
CA GLU A 54 -10.09 2.59 -11.75
C GLU A 54 -9.08 3.68 -12.11
N LYS A 55 -9.49 4.94 -11.97
CA LYS A 55 -8.60 6.08 -12.20
C LYS A 55 -7.62 6.22 -11.04
N VAL A 56 -6.33 6.17 -11.34
CA VAL A 56 -5.22 6.29 -10.37
C VAL A 56 -4.19 7.29 -10.90
N ILE A 57 -4.03 8.44 -10.25
CA ILE A 57 -3.16 9.51 -10.74
C ILE A 57 -1.70 9.28 -10.36
N TYR A 58 -1.42 9.01 -9.09
CA TYR A 58 -0.07 8.96 -8.52
C TYR A 58 0.54 7.56 -8.66
N ILE A 59 0.67 7.12 -9.90
CA ILE A 59 1.33 5.88 -10.29
C ILE A 59 2.08 6.05 -11.62
N LYS A 60 3.28 5.45 -11.71
CA LYS A 60 4.10 5.52 -12.92
C LYS A 60 3.36 4.88 -14.09
N SER A 61 3.26 5.62 -15.18
CA SER A 61 2.74 5.15 -16.46
C SER A 61 3.64 5.64 -17.59
N MET A 62 3.65 4.90 -18.70
CA MET A 62 4.56 5.15 -19.82
C MET A 62 3.80 5.69 -21.02
N LYS A 63 4.51 6.38 -21.90
CA LYS A 63 4.07 6.78 -23.23
C LYS A 63 5.22 6.58 -24.21
N LEU A 64 4.88 6.37 -25.48
CA LEU A 64 5.86 6.50 -26.56
C LEU A 64 6.00 7.99 -26.90
N SER A 65 7.24 8.46 -27.02
CA SER A 65 7.58 9.82 -27.39
C SER A 65 8.47 9.77 -28.62
N GLU A 66 8.08 10.51 -29.65
CA GLU A 66 8.89 10.67 -30.86
C GLU A 66 9.70 11.97 -30.77
N ASN A 67 11.01 11.87 -30.99
CA ASN A 67 11.89 13.03 -31.07
C ASN A 67 12.88 12.84 -32.22
N LYS A 68 12.86 13.75 -33.20
CA LYS A 68 13.74 13.71 -34.40
C LYS A 68 13.73 12.36 -35.14
N GLY A 69 12.59 11.68 -35.20
CA GLY A 69 12.43 10.38 -35.87
C GLY A 69 12.81 9.16 -35.01
N GLU A 70 13.22 9.35 -33.76
CA GLU A 70 13.47 8.27 -32.80
C GLU A 70 12.26 8.11 -31.86
N ILE A 71 11.73 6.88 -31.76
CA ILE A 71 10.64 6.54 -30.83
C ILE A 71 11.25 5.98 -29.55
N SER A 72 11.00 6.65 -28.43
CA SER A 72 11.48 6.25 -27.10
C SER A 72 10.31 6.03 -26.13
N LEU A 73 10.48 5.09 -25.20
CA LEU A 73 9.51 4.84 -24.12
C LEU A 73 9.88 5.70 -22.92
N VAL A 74 9.03 6.67 -22.57
CA VAL A 74 9.27 7.61 -21.46
C VAL A 74 8.12 7.60 -20.45
N PRO A 75 8.37 7.91 -19.16
CA PRO A 75 7.30 8.12 -18.19
C PRO A 75 6.42 9.32 -18.57
N ARG A 76 5.13 9.25 -18.32
CA ARG A 76 4.23 10.41 -18.39
C ARG A 76 4.58 11.40 -17.27
N SER A 77 4.52 12.70 -17.57
CA SER A 77 4.47 13.73 -16.53
C SER A 77 3.15 13.68 -15.76
N LEU A 78 3.07 14.36 -14.61
CA LEU A 78 1.81 14.43 -13.83
C LEU A 78 0.69 15.08 -14.65
N LYS A 79 1.01 16.15 -15.40
CA LYS A 79 0.11 16.77 -16.38
C LYS A 79 -0.41 15.74 -17.39
N GLU A 80 0.49 15.01 -18.06
CA GLU A 80 0.12 14.06 -19.11
C GLU A 80 -0.66 12.87 -18.58
N ARG A 81 -0.41 12.47 -17.32
CA ARG A 81 -1.17 11.43 -16.64
C ARG A 81 -2.59 11.89 -16.38
N TYR A 82 -2.77 13.11 -15.89
CA TYR A 82 -4.08 13.72 -15.69
C TYR A 82 -4.85 13.81 -17.02
N GLU A 83 -4.23 14.37 -18.05
CA GLU A 83 -4.84 14.52 -19.39
C GLU A 83 -5.30 13.18 -19.97
N HIS A 84 -4.45 12.15 -19.85
CA HIS A 84 -4.76 10.81 -20.31
C HIS A 84 -5.92 10.16 -19.53
N LEU A 85 -5.99 10.31 -18.21
CA LEU A 85 -7.03 9.67 -17.39
C LEU A 85 -8.41 10.32 -17.54
N PHE A 86 -8.44 11.62 -17.83
CA PHE A 86 -9.67 12.40 -17.87
C PHE A 86 -10.06 12.85 -19.28
N ASN A 87 -9.33 12.39 -20.31
CA ASN A 87 -9.53 12.77 -21.71
C ASN A 87 -9.56 14.30 -21.88
N VAL A 88 -8.56 14.98 -21.30
CA VAL A 88 -8.40 16.44 -21.41
C VAL A 88 -7.31 16.71 -22.45
N ASP A 89 -7.65 17.47 -23.50
CA ASP A 89 -6.73 17.75 -24.61
C ASP A 89 -5.51 18.57 -24.20
N ASP A 90 -5.72 19.64 -23.42
CA ASP A 90 -4.63 20.45 -22.86
C ASP A 90 -5.07 21.10 -21.55
N LEU A 91 -4.50 20.62 -20.44
CA LEU A 91 -4.73 21.15 -19.10
C LEU A 91 -4.40 22.66 -19.02
N LYS A 92 -3.47 23.17 -19.82
CA LYS A 92 -3.13 24.61 -19.83
C LYS A 92 -4.30 25.48 -20.32
N LYS A 93 -5.21 24.92 -21.12
CA LYS A 93 -6.39 25.63 -21.62
C LYS A 93 -7.57 25.57 -20.64
N CYS A 94 -7.50 24.67 -19.65
CA CYS A 94 -8.51 24.58 -18.60
C CYS A 94 -8.27 25.67 -17.54
N LYS A 95 -9.05 26.75 -17.64
CA LYS A 95 -9.02 27.86 -16.66
C LYS A 95 -9.94 27.64 -15.46
N ASP A 96 -10.78 26.59 -15.51
CA ASP A 96 -11.76 26.30 -14.46
C ASP A 96 -11.18 25.30 -13.44
N SER A 97 -10.70 25.83 -12.31
CA SER A 97 -10.18 25.02 -11.20
C SER A 97 -11.23 24.07 -10.63
N LYS A 98 -12.53 24.37 -10.74
CA LYS A 98 -13.61 23.47 -10.28
C LYS A 98 -13.63 22.19 -11.12
N VAL A 99 -13.44 22.29 -12.43
CA VAL A 99 -13.36 21.12 -13.33
C VAL A 99 -12.14 20.27 -13.00
N VAL A 100 -10.98 20.91 -12.79
CA VAL A 100 -9.75 20.21 -12.41
C VAL A 100 -9.95 19.45 -11.09
N LEU A 101 -10.47 20.13 -10.08
CA LEU A 101 -10.72 19.56 -8.76
C LEU A 101 -11.74 18.40 -8.81
N THR A 102 -12.83 18.57 -9.56
CA THR A 102 -13.84 17.52 -9.75
C THR A 102 -13.25 16.27 -10.41
N ASN A 103 -12.35 16.44 -11.39
CA ASN A 103 -11.66 15.31 -12.00
C ASN A 103 -10.70 14.64 -11.02
N LEU A 104 -9.92 15.39 -10.23
CA LEU A 104 -9.08 14.80 -9.19
C LEU A 104 -9.89 13.92 -8.22
N PHE A 105 -11.08 14.37 -7.81
CA PHE A 105 -11.98 13.57 -6.97
C PHE A 105 -12.60 12.34 -7.64
N LYS A 106 -12.48 12.18 -8.96
CA LYS A 106 -12.87 10.92 -9.65
C LYS A 106 -11.77 9.85 -9.58
N ALA A 107 -10.56 10.19 -9.12
CA ALA A 107 -9.47 9.24 -8.96
C ALA A 107 -9.48 8.61 -7.57
N LEU A 108 -9.46 7.28 -7.53
CA LEU A 108 -9.62 6.52 -6.30
C LEU A 108 -8.44 6.72 -5.35
N ASP A 109 -7.22 6.85 -5.88
CA ASP A 109 -6.04 7.13 -5.07
C ASP A 109 -6.04 8.53 -4.48
N VAL A 110 -6.66 9.51 -5.14
CA VAL A 110 -6.85 10.86 -4.59
C VAL A 110 -7.86 10.84 -3.45
N LYS A 111 -9.02 10.18 -3.63
CA LYS A 111 -10.04 10.05 -2.56
C LYS A 111 -9.52 9.28 -1.35
N ASN A 112 -8.62 8.33 -1.54
CA ASN A 112 -8.05 7.56 -0.44
C ASN A 112 -6.83 8.24 0.17
N PHE A 113 -5.83 8.59 -0.63
CA PHE A 113 -4.50 8.96 -0.15
C PHE A 113 -4.16 10.45 -0.35
N GLY A 114 -5.04 11.21 -0.99
CA GLY A 114 -4.85 12.63 -1.24
C GLY A 114 -4.03 12.93 -2.49
N ALA A 115 -3.81 14.22 -2.72
CA ALA A 115 -3.10 14.73 -3.89
C ALA A 115 -2.36 16.03 -3.57
N THR A 116 -1.16 16.17 -4.11
CA THR A 116 -0.49 17.46 -4.31
C THR A 116 -0.35 17.66 -5.82
N PHE A 117 -1.23 18.44 -6.41
CA PHE A 117 -1.33 18.64 -7.86
C PHE A 117 -0.87 20.06 -8.22
N ALA A 118 0.39 20.16 -8.64
CA ALA A 118 1.06 21.41 -9.00
C ALA A 118 1.42 21.42 -10.49
N GLU A 119 0.42 21.62 -11.36
CA GLU A 119 0.58 21.51 -12.82
C GLU A 119 -0.20 22.58 -13.58
N SER A 120 0.43 23.15 -14.61
CA SER A 120 -0.17 24.14 -15.52
C SER A 120 -0.84 25.33 -14.82
N GLY A 121 -0.23 25.84 -13.73
CA GLY A 121 -0.76 26.96 -12.94
C GLY A 121 -1.77 26.57 -11.86
N ASN A 122 -2.20 25.30 -11.80
CA ASN A 122 -2.96 24.78 -10.67
C ASN A 122 -2.02 24.44 -9.52
N ASN A 123 -2.42 24.75 -8.29
CA ASN A 123 -1.74 24.32 -7.07
C ASN A 123 -2.79 23.85 -6.06
N ILE A 124 -3.18 22.58 -6.20
CA ILE A 124 -4.26 21.96 -5.44
C ILE A 124 -3.66 20.96 -4.45
N SER A 125 -4.05 21.08 -3.17
CA SER A 125 -3.73 20.10 -2.14
C SER A 125 -5.01 19.49 -1.59
N ILE A 126 -5.11 18.16 -1.61
CA ILE A 126 -6.24 17.39 -1.11
C ILE A 126 -5.69 16.42 -0.07
N THR A 127 -6.15 16.54 1.18
CA THR A 127 -5.88 15.54 2.20
C THR A 127 -6.70 14.28 1.93
N GLY A 128 -6.06 13.11 1.83
CA GLY A 128 -6.78 11.84 1.65
C GLY A 128 -7.68 11.51 2.84
N ALA A 129 -8.83 10.88 2.59
CA ALA A 129 -9.68 10.37 3.67
C ALA A 129 -8.96 9.28 4.50
N VAL A 130 -8.05 8.52 3.88
CA VAL A 130 -7.29 7.44 4.50
C VAL A 130 -5.86 7.89 4.81
N GLN A 131 -5.53 7.89 6.10
CA GLN A 131 -4.18 8.11 6.59
C GLN A 131 -3.61 6.76 7.02
N ILE A 132 -2.45 6.38 6.46
CA ILE A 132 -1.75 5.12 6.76
C ILE A 132 -0.38 5.48 7.35
N GLY A 133 -0.03 4.90 8.50
CA GLY A 133 1.28 5.05 9.14
C GLY A 133 2.36 4.14 8.54
N GLN A 134 3.56 4.18 9.12
CA GLN A 134 4.60 3.20 8.81
C GLN A 134 4.22 1.84 9.41
N GLY A 135 4.51 0.76 8.70
CA GLY A 135 4.28 -0.59 9.21
C GLY A 135 5.55 -1.13 9.84
N PHE A 136 5.60 -1.17 11.16
CA PHE A 136 6.75 -1.72 11.87
C PHE A 136 6.68 -3.23 11.92
N ASN A 137 7.83 -3.88 11.76
CA ASN A 137 7.96 -5.31 11.99
C ASN A 137 7.80 -5.62 13.48
N LYS A 138 7.01 -6.64 13.82
CA LYS A 138 6.81 -7.10 15.21
C LYS A 138 7.47 -8.47 15.50
N PHE A 139 8.32 -8.96 14.59
CA PHE A 139 9.04 -10.22 14.75
C PHE A 139 10.54 -10.01 14.93
N ASP A 140 11.07 -10.33 16.11
CA ASP A 140 12.47 -10.06 16.46
C ASP A 140 13.49 -10.90 15.68
N GLY A 141 13.10 -12.04 15.12
CA GLY A 141 13.98 -12.93 14.36
C GLY A 141 14.23 -12.51 12.91
N THR A 142 13.89 -11.28 12.54
CA THR A 142 14.08 -10.78 11.18
C THR A 142 15.56 -10.53 10.88
N SER A 143 16.02 -11.01 9.73
CA SER A 143 17.37 -10.79 9.19
C SER A 143 17.31 -10.60 7.66
N PRO A 144 18.17 -9.74 7.10
CA PRO A 144 18.38 -9.71 5.67
C PRO A 144 19.22 -10.92 5.22
N GLU A 145 18.86 -11.47 4.07
CA GLU A 145 19.56 -12.57 3.40
C GLU A 145 19.94 -12.13 1.98
N GLU A 146 21.19 -12.42 1.60
CA GLU A 146 21.70 -12.14 0.26
C GLU A 146 21.80 -13.42 -0.56
N GLN A 147 21.28 -13.36 -1.78
CA GLN A 147 21.33 -14.46 -2.73
C GLN A 147 22.00 -13.98 -4.01
N GLN A 148 23.11 -14.59 -4.37
CA GLN A 148 23.73 -14.36 -5.67
C GLN A 148 22.89 -15.01 -6.76
N ILE A 149 22.59 -14.25 -7.81
CA ILE A 149 21.84 -14.71 -8.97
C ILE A 149 22.67 -14.50 -10.23
N LEU A 150 22.71 -15.50 -11.10
CA LEU A 150 23.41 -15.41 -12.38
C LEU A 150 22.43 -14.92 -13.46
N SER A 151 22.85 -13.92 -14.23
CA SER A 151 22.16 -13.56 -15.46
C SER A 151 22.26 -14.74 -16.45
N PRO A 152 21.20 -15.09 -17.20
CA PRO A 152 21.31 -16.06 -18.28
C PRO A 152 22.06 -15.49 -19.50
N PHE A 153 22.35 -14.18 -19.50
CA PHE A 153 23.04 -13.49 -20.58
C PHE A 153 24.51 -13.22 -20.22
N ARG A 154 25.37 -13.35 -21.23
CA ARG A 154 26.77 -12.93 -21.19
C ARG A 154 26.87 -11.44 -20.90
N ASP A 155 27.87 -11.04 -20.13
CA ASP A 155 28.17 -9.63 -19.88
C ASP A 155 28.81 -8.98 -21.12
N ALA A 156 27.99 -8.32 -21.95
CA ALA A 156 28.45 -7.67 -23.18
C ALA A 156 29.47 -6.53 -22.95
N SER A 157 29.56 -6.00 -21.72
CA SER A 157 30.58 -4.99 -21.39
C SER A 157 32.00 -5.58 -21.36
N LYS A 158 32.12 -6.91 -21.29
CA LYS A 158 33.37 -7.67 -21.31
C LYS A 158 33.71 -8.24 -22.68
N ASP A 159 32.97 -7.84 -23.73
CA ASP A 159 33.21 -8.31 -25.10
C ASP A 159 34.54 -7.84 -25.68
N ASN A 160 35.14 -6.79 -25.09
CA ASN A 160 36.49 -6.30 -25.44
C ASN A 160 37.61 -7.08 -24.72
N ALA A 161 37.31 -8.02 -23.83
CA ALA A 161 38.29 -8.95 -23.28
C ALA A 161 38.67 -9.99 -24.35
N LYS A 162 39.91 -10.50 -24.34
CA LYS A 162 40.40 -11.47 -25.35
C LYS A 162 39.36 -12.58 -25.57
N GLU A 163 39.00 -12.84 -26.83
CA GLU A 163 37.90 -13.71 -27.29
C GLU A 163 37.92 -15.16 -26.74
N ASN A 164 39.02 -15.58 -26.09
CA ASN A 164 39.19 -16.90 -25.48
C ASN A 164 39.46 -16.87 -23.96
N SER A 165 39.21 -15.75 -23.27
CA SER A 165 39.27 -15.69 -21.80
C SER A 165 37.97 -16.25 -21.19
N GLU A 166 38.06 -17.00 -20.08
CA GLU A 166 36.89 -17.44 -19.31
C GLU A 166 36.02 -16.24 -18.87
N GLU A 167 36.64 -15.07 -18.68
CA GLU A 167 35.97 -13.82 -18.36
C GLU A 167 35.02 -13.31 -19.45
N ALA A 168 35.35 -13.53 -20.73
CA ALA A 168 34.52 -13.13 -21.88
C ALA A 168 33.26 -14.01 -22.05
N LYS A 169 33.12 -15.09 -21.27
CA LYS A 169 31.95 -15.99 -21.23
C LYS A 169 31.12 -15.85 -19.94
N ASN A 170 31.58 -15.04 -18.98
CA ASN A 170 30.90 -14.90 -17.70
C ASN A 170 29.61 -14.09 -17.83
N SER A 171 28.56 -14.58 -17.19
CA SER A 171 27.34 -13.81 -16.99
C SER A 171 27.49 -12.79 -15.88
N THR A 172 26.68 -11.73 -15.92
CA THR A 172 26.62 -10.75 -14.83
C THR A 172 26.05 -11.41 -13.56
N LEU A 173 26.73 -11.23 -12.43
CA LEU A 173 26.25 -11.63 -11.11
C LEU A 173 25.37 -10.50 -10.56
N GLY A 174 24.08 -10.78 -10.35
CA GLY A 174 23.19 -9.93 -9.58
C GLY A 174 23.08 -10.40 -8.14
N THR A 175 22.58 -9.53 -7.27
CA THR A 175 22.27 -9.87 -5.87
C THR A 175 20.78 -9.66 -5.63
N LYS A 176 20.11 -10.68 -5.09
CA LYS A 176 18.75 -10.58 -4.57
C LYS A 176 18.84 -10.50 -3.05
N ILE A 177 18.39 -9.38 -2.48
CA ILE A 177 18.35 -9.15 -1.04
C ILE A 177 16.91 -9.31 -0.57
N VAL A 178 16.69 -10.15 0.44
CA VAL A 178 15.38 -10.47 1.01
C VAL A 178 15.41 -10.43 2.53
N SER A 179 14.26 -10.36 3.19
CA SER A 179 14.15 -10.73 4.61
C SER A 179 13.88 -12.24 4.72
N ASN A 180 14.49 -12.91 5.70
CA ASN A 180 14.14 -14.30 6.04
C ASN A 180 12.64 -14.42 6.39
N GLU A 181 12.16 -13.60 7.32
CA GLU A 181 10.79 -13.44 7.77
C GLU A 181 10.61 -12.06 8.42
N ALA A 182 9.50 -11.38 8.16
CA ALA A 182 9.10 -10.14 8.83
C ALA A 182 7.58 -10.03 8.82
N HIS A 183 7.02 -9.39 9.84
CA HIS A 183 5.58 -9.23 10.08
C HIS A 183 5.26 -7.76 10.35
N TYR A 184 4.89 -7.03 9.30
CA TYR A 184 4.68 -5.58 9.33
C TYR A 184 3.23 -5.21 9.64
N PHE A 185 2.99 -4.33 10.62
CA PHE A 185 1.64 -3.87 10.98
C PHE A 185 1.46 -2.38 10.71
N TYR A 186 0.70 -2.04 9.66
CA TYR A 186 0.43 -0.68 9.22
C TYR A 186 -0.83 -0.14 9.87
N PRO A 187 -0.76 0.86 10.75
CA PRO A 187 -1.97 1.48 11.26
C PRO A 187 -2.61 2.35 10.19
N PHE A 188 -3.94 2.44 10.23
CA PHE A 188 -4.66 3.37 9.38
C PHE A 188 -5.86 4.01 10.09
N THR A 189 -6.30 5.13 9.54
CA THR A 189 -7.52 5.82 9.94
C THR A 189 -8.23 6.37 8.70
N ILE A 190 -9.55 6.21 8.65
CA ILE A 190 -10.41 6.75 7.60
C ILE A 190 -11.30 7.82 8.22
N ASN A 191 -11.16 9.06 7.75
CA ASN A 191 -11.95 10.21 8.18
C ASN A 191 -12.75 10.79 7.00
N PRO A 192 -14.03 10.41 6.82
CA PRO A 192 -14.87 10.98 5.76
C PRO A 192 -15.07 12.49 5.83
N MET A 193 -14.97 13.08 7.04
CA MET A 193 -15.16 14.52 7.24
C MET A 193 -14.07 15.36 6.58
N ALA A 194 -12.96 14.74 6.14
CA ALA A 194 -11.92 15.40 5.34
C ALA A 194 -12.46 16.06 4.06
N TYR A 195 -13.65 15.65 3.58
CA TYR A 195 -14.24 16.14 2.35
C TYR A 195 -15.45 17.06 2.49
N LYS A 196 -15.81 17.46 3.72
CA LYS A 196 -16.99 18.31 3.96
C LYS A 196 -16.99 19.59 3.12
N GLU A 197 -15.89 20.35 3.13
CA GLU A 197 -15.78 21.59 2.36
C GLU A 197 -15.85 21.35 0.84
N PHE A 198 -15.26 20.26 0.36
CA PHE A 198 -15.30 19.90 -1.06
C PHE A 198 -16.71 19.46 -1.52
N GLN A 199 -17.52 18.89 -0.61
CA GLN A 199 -18.93 18.61 -0.88
C GLN A 199 -19.74 19.92 -1.00
N GLU A 200 -19.50 20.88 -0.11
CA GLU A 200 -20.16 22.21 -0.16
C GLU A 200 -19.82 22.97 -1.45
N LEU A 201 -18.60 22.80 -1.98
CA LEU A 201 -18.18 23.34 -3.28
C LEU A 201 -18.81 22.62 -4.50
N GLY A 202 -19.44 21.47 -4.28
CA GLY A 202 -20.06 20.64 -5.32
C GLY A 202 -19.06 20.04 -6.30
N VAL A 203 -17.88 19.61 -5.81
CA VAL A 203 -16.84 18.93 -6.62
C VAL A 203 -16.71 17.44 -6.32
N THR A 204 -17.38 16.96 -5.27
CA THR A 204 -17.38 15.56 -4.85
C THR A 204 -18.61 15.25 -3.98
N ASP A 205 -19.03 13.99 -3.97
CA ASP A 205 -20.03 13.47 -3.01
C ASP A 205 -19.40 13.09 -1.65
N GLY A 206 -18.12 13.39 -1.47
CA GLY A 206 -17.34 13.04 -0.29
C GLY A 206 -16.77 11.62 -0.37
N TYR A 207 -16.42 11.07 0.80
CA TYR A 207 -15.95 9.69 0.91
C TYR A 207 -17.17 8.77 1.15
N THR A 208 -17.46 7.94 0.16
CA THR A 208 -18.68 7.10 0.09
C THR A 208 -18.43 5.70 0.66
N GLU A 209 -19.51 4.94 0.89
CA GLU A 209 -19.37 3.52 1.27
C GLU A 209 -18.70 2.70 0.16
N GLU A 210 -18.87 3.09 -1.11
CA GLU A 210 -18.19 2.44 -2.23
C GLU A 210 -16.67 2.64 -2.17
N ASP A 211 -16.22 3.86 -1.89
CA ASP A 211 -14.78 4.14 -1.73
C ASP A 211 -14.18 3.33 -0.58
N TYR A 212 -14.89 3.29 0.55
CA TYR A 212 -14.51 2.48 1.69
C TYR A 212 -14.42 0.99 1.36
N SER A 213 -15.42 0.45 0.64
CA SER A 213 -15.43 -0.94 0.20
C SER A 213 -14.25 -1.27 -0.73
N LYS A 214 -13.92 -0.38 -1.68
CA LYS A 214 -12.75 -0.52 -2.56
C LYS A 214 -11.43 -0.44 -1.79
N PHE A 215 -11.33 0.45 -0.81
CA PHE A 215 -10.20 0.52 0.10
C PHE A 215 -10.04 -0.77 0.89
N LYS A 216 -11.10 -1.22 1.55
CA LYS A 216 -11.12 -2.42 2.38
C LYS A 216 -10.71 -3.64 1.58
N LYS A 217 -11.25 -3.82 0.37
CA LYS A 217 -10.85 -4.89 -0.55
C LYS A 217 -9.35 -4.83 -0.82
N ALA A 218 -8.81 -3.66 -1.17
CA ALA A 218 -7.38 -3.51 -1.44
C ALA A 218 -6.51 -3.77 -0.20
N ALA A 219 -6.94 -3.31 0.97
CA ALA A 219 -6.27 -3.55 2.25
C ALA A 219 -6.17 -5.04 2.62
N LEU A 220 -7.13 -5.86 2.15
CA LEU A 220 -7.16 -7.29 2.44
C LEU A 220 -6.35 -8.15 1.45
N VAL A 221 -6.11 -7.68 0.22
CA VAL A 221 -5.57 -8.57 -0.84
C VAL A 221 -4.42 -7.98 -1.67
N SER A 222 -4.16 -6.67 -1.59
CA SER A 222 -3.30 -6.01 -2.58
C SER A 222 -1.84 -6.48 -2.55
N ALA A 223 -1.27 -6.76 -1.37
CA ALA A 223 0.11 -7.25 -1.25
C ALA A 223 0.25 -8.64 -1.88
N THR A 224 -0.64 -9.57 -1.50
CA THR A 224 -0.70 -10.92 -2.06
C THR A 224 -0.92 -10.90 -3.58
N SER A 225 -1.83 -10.04 -4.07
CA SER A 225 -2.13 -9.97 -5.51
C SER A 225 -1.01 -9.37 -6.38
N PHE A 226 -0.07 -8.63 -5.78
CA PHE A 226 0.94 -7.90 -6.55
C PHE A 226 2.09 -8.79 -7.03
N ALA A 227 2.46 -9.82 -6.25
CA ALA A 227 3.27 -10.99 -6.62
C ALA A 227 4.39 -10.80 -7.69
N THR A 228 5.21 -9.75 -7.59
CA THR A 228 6.40 -9.58 -8.44
C THR A 228 7.59 -10.40 -7.93
N ASN A 229 8.68 -10.58 -8.71
CA ASN A 229 9.86 -11.36 -8.27
C ASN A 229 10.40 -10.98 -6.88
N ALA A 230 10.38 -9.70 -6.52
CA ALA A 230 10.83 -9.23 -5.21
C ALA A 230 9.77 -9.36 -4.10
N LYS A 231 8.50 -9.55 -4.46
CA LYS A 231 7.33 -9.53 -3.56
C LYS A 231 6.61 -10.88 -3.47
N VAL A 232 6.95 -11.87 -4.28
CA VAL A 232 6.49 -13.26 -4.08
C VAL A 232 7.03 -13.71 -2.72
N GLY A 233 6.12 -14.05 -1.80
CA GLY A 233 6.42 -14.28 -0.37
C GLY A 233 6.02 -13.10 0.54
N CYS A 234 5.52 -12.00 -0.02
CA CYS A 234 4.85 -10.94 0.73
C CYS A 234 3.33 -11.09 0.63
N ASP A 235 2.65 -11.29 1.76
CA ASP A 235 1.22 -11.59 1.78
C ASP A 235 0.45 -10.77 2.79
N ASN A 236 -0.80 -10.45 2.47
CA ASN A 236 -1.76 -9.97 3.45
C ASN A 236 -2.07 -11.12 4.42
N GLU A 237 -1.68 -10.96 5.68
CA GLU A 237 -1.88 -12.00 6.70
C GLU A 237 -2.92 -11.62 7.76
N PHE A 238 -3.17 -10.32 7.92
CA PHE A 238 -4.02 -9.79 8.97
C PHE A 238 -4.63 -8.44 8.56
N ALA A 239 -5.83 -8.13 9.05
CA ALA A 239 -6.33 -6.77 9.10
C ALA A 239 -7.38 -6.61 10.21
N LEU A 240 -7.29 -5.51 10.96
CA LEU A 240 -8.29 -5.08 11.94
C LEU A 240 -9.06 -3.89 11.38
N PHE A 241 -10.38 -3.93 11.43
CA PHE A 241 -11.27 -2.81 11.12
C PHE A 241 -12.21 -2.55 12.29
N VAL A 242 -12.14 -1.35 12.86
CA VAL A 242 -13.03 -0.85 13.91
C VAL A 242 -13.82 0.32 13.32
N GLU A 243 -15.08 0.08 12.98
CA GLU A 243 -16.02 1.11 12.54
C GLU A 243 -16.67 1.77 13.76
N THR A 244 -16.72 3.10 13.77
CA THR A 244 -17.11 3.92 14.92
C THR A 244 -18.02 5.06 14.49
N GLU A 245 -18.69 5.68 15.44
CA GLU A 245 -19.36 6.97 15.21
C GLU A 245 -18.39 8.02 14.63
N PRO A 246 -18.87 8.98 13.82
CA PRO A 246 -18.01 9.92 13.08
C PRO A 246 -17.04 10.75 13.94
N ASP A 247 -17.42 11.04 15.18
CA ASP A 247 -16.70 11.91 16.12
C ASP A 247 -15.93 11.14 17.20
N LEU A 248 -15.90 9.79 17.15
CA LEU A 248 -15.11 8.98 18.07
C LEU A 248 -13.63 8.97 17.67
N TYR A 249 -12.76 9.21 18.65
CA TYR A 249 -11.30 9.19 18.50
C TYR A 249 -10.69 7.96 19.16
N LEU A 250 -9.90 7.21 18.38
CA LEU A 250 -9.11 6.07 18.87
C LEU A 250 -7.61 6.33 18.63
N PRO A 251 -6.73 5.81 19.52
CA PRO A 251 -5.29 5.84 19.33
C PRO A 251 -4.87 4.93 18.16
N ASN A 252 -3.57 4.96 17.85
CA ASN A 252 -2.96 4.03 16.90
C ASN A 252 -3.14 2.57 17.38
N LEU A 253 -4.04 1.82 16.74
CA LEU A 253 -4.34 0.44 17.13
C LEU A 253 -3.19 -0.55 16.87
N ALA A 254 -2.22 -0.22 16.01
CA ALA A 254 -1.06 -1.10 15.76
C ALA A 254 -0.09 -1.16 16.96
N GLU A 255 -0.13 -0.18 17.87
CA GLU A 255 0.66 -0.22 19.11
C GLU A 255 0.19 -1.30 20.09
N PHE A 256 -1.05 -1.75 19.93
CA PHE A 256 -1.65 -2.79 20.76
C PHE A 256 -1.54 -4.19 20.13
N ILE A 257 -0.75 -4.31 19.04
CA ILE A 257 -0.56 -5.59 18.35
C ILE A 257 0.82 -6.15 18.69
N GLU A 258 0.79 -7.38 19.18
CA GLU A 258 1.97 -8.20 19.43
C GLU A 258 1.97 -9.41 18.50
N PHE A 259 3.17 -9.87 18.13
CA PHE A 259 3.37 -11.06 17.32
C PHE A 259 4.26 -12.05 18.07
N ALA A 260 3.82 -13.30 18.12
CA ALA A 260 4.60 -14.41 18.65
C ALA A 260 4.74 -15.51 17.60
N LYS A 261 5.98 -15.93 17.35
CA LYS A 261 6.28 -17.10 16.53
C LYS A 261 5.89 -18.37 17.30
N GLY A 262 5.16 -19.28 16.66
CA GLY A 262 4.85 -20.59 17.22
C GLY A 262 5.32 -21.72 16.30
N ASP A 263 5.32 -22.95 16.82
CA ASP A 263 5.81 -24.14 16.11
C ASP A 263 4.92 -24.52 14.93
N GLU A 264 3.59 -24.57 15.14
CA GLU A 264 2.61 -24.90 14.09
C GLU A 264 1.99 -23.65 13.46
N LYS A 265 1.58 -22.69 14.31
CA LYS A 265 0.98 -21.42 13.89
C LYS A 265 1.57 -20.28 14.71
N ASN A 266 1.70 -19.14 14.05
CA ASN A 266 2.01 -17.88 14.71
C ASN A 266 0.81 -17.41 15.54
N THR A 267 1.02 -16.51 16.48
CA THR A 267 -0.06 -15.85 17.23
C THR A 267 0.05 -14.34 17.04
N ILE A 268 -1.07 -13.71 16.67
CA ILE A 268 -1.23 -12.25 16.73
C ILE A 268 -2.13 -11.95 17.92
N LYS A 269 -1.60 -11.20 18.88
CA LYS A 269 -2.30 -10.81 20.11
C LYS A 269 -2.76 -9.36 20.02
N LEU A 270 -4.03 -9.13 20.35
CA LEU A 270 -4.67 -7.81 20.30
C LEU A 270 -4.95 -7.31 21.73
N ASN A 271 -4.09 -6.44 22.23
CA ASN A 271 -4.13 -5.89 23.58
C ASN A 271 -4.96 -4.59 23.69
N CYS A 272 -5.99 -4.44 22.85
CA CYS A 272 -6.86 -3.27 22.83
C CYS A 272 -8.30 -3.54 23.31
N SER A 273 -8.59 -4.73 23.83
CA SER A 273 -9.94 -5.13 24.28
C SER A 273 -10.51 -4.16 25.32
N GLU A 274 -9.78 -3.88 26.40
CA GLU A 274 -10.25 -2.97 27.47
C GLU A 274 -10.65 -1.58 26.95
N LEU A 275 -9.83 -1.03 26.03
CA LEU A 275 -10.11 0.25 25.40
C LEU A 275 -11.38 0.19 24.55
N LEU A 276 -11.52 -0.81 23.69
CA LEU A 276 -12.66 -0.93 22.80
C LEU A 276 -13.95 -1.23 23.57
N ASP A 277 -13.89 -2.10 24.58
CA ASP A 277 -15.03 -2.46 25.41
C ASP A 277 -15.55 -1.27 26.22
N SER A 278 -14.66 -0.39 26.69
CA SER A 278 -15.03 0.86 27.37
C SER A 278 -15.78 1.86 26.46
N LEU A 279 -15.70 1.66 25.14
CA LEU A 279 -16.30 2.51 24.10
C LEU A 279 -17.35 1.78 23.27
N LYS A 280 -17.78 0.58 23.67
CA LYS A 280 -18.59 -0.32 22.85
C LYS A 280 -19.89 0.29 22.33
N ASP A 281 -20.52 1.17 23.10
CA ASP A 281 -21.78 1.83 22.71
C ASP A 281 -21.61 2.77 21.50
N ARG A 282 -20.37 3.17 21.19
CA ARG A 282 -20.00 4.05 20.06
C ARG A 282 -19.24 3.32 18.95
N ILE A 283 -18.99 2.02 19.13
CA ILE A 283 -18.38 1.14 18.14
C ILE A 283 -19.51 0.46 17.37
N LEU A 284 -19.53 0.69 16.07
CA LEU A 284 -20.55 0.14 15.18
C LEU A 284 -20.22 -1.31 14.80
N LYS A 285 -18.93 -1.61 14.62
CA LYS A 285 -18.48 -2.91 14.12
C LYS A 285 -16.99 -3.14 14.37
N VAL A 286 -16.63 -4.37 14.75
CA VAL A 286 -15.24 -4.84 14.77
C VAL A 286 -15.09 -6.07 13.89
N GLU A 287 -14.16 -6.05 12.96
CA GLU A 287 -13.81 -7.18 12.10
C GLU A 287 -12.31 -7.44 12.13
N ILE A 288 -11.96 -8.71 12.32
CA ILE A 288 -10.59 -9.20 12.34
C ILE A 288 -10.44 -10.20 11.20
N TYR A 289 -9.73 -9.79 10.15
CA TYR A 289 -9.35 -10.66 9.05
C TYR A 289 -7.99 -11.25 9.33
N TYR A 290 -7.81 -12.55 9.11
CA TYR A 290 -6.52 -13.19 9.29
C TYR A 290 -6.39 -14.45 8.44
N ASN A 291 -5.16 -14.97 8.32
CA ASN A 291 -4.90 -16.28 7.75
C ASN A 291 -5.06 -17.37 8.83
N PRO A 292 -6.20 -18.10 8.90
CA PRO A 292 -6.41 -19.11 9.94
C PRO A 292 -5.57 -20.37 9.74
N TYR A 293 -4.92 -20.53 8.60
CA TYR A 293 -4.07 -21.70 8.32
C TYR A 293 -2.69 -21.57 8.96
N THR A 294 -2.19 -20.34 9.13
CA THR A 294 -0.85 -20.09 9.66
C THR A 294 -0.84 -19.32 10.97
N THR A 295 -1.97 -18.75 11.38
CA THR A 295 -2.01 -17.76 12.46
C THR A 295 -3.23 -17.97 13.35
N ASN A 296 -3.03 -17.87 14.66
CA ASN A 296 -4.05 -17.79 15.69
C ASN A 296 -4.26 -16.32 16.11
N ILE A 297 -5.50 -15.96 16.45
CA ILE A 297 -5.84 -14.63 16.97
C ILE A 297 -6.18 -14.74 18.45
N GLU A 298 -5.33 -14.17 19.30
CA GLU A 298 -5.60 -13.96 20.73
C GLU A 298 -6.21 -12.57 20.90
N SER A 299 -7.51 -12.52 21.18
CA SER A 299 -8.28 -11.29 21.27
C SER A 299 -9.49 -11.54 22.15
N GLU A 300 -9.73 -10.61 23.07
CA GLU A 300 -10.88 -10.63 24.01
C GLU A 300 -11.93 -9.57 23.65
N ILE A 301 -11.82 -8.96 22.46
CA ILE A 301 -12.72 -7.88 22.02
C ILE A 301 -14.14 -8.46 21.86
N GLU A 302 -15.09 -7.98 22.66
CA GLU A 302 -16.47 -8.47 22.63
C GLU A 302 -17.13 -8.15 21.28
N GLY A 303 -17.81 -9.14 20.69
CA GLY A 303 -18.55 -8.96 19.42
C GLY A 303 -17.70 -8.82 18.15
N ALA A 304 -16.37 -8.95 18.24
CA ALA A 304 -15.49 -8.93 17.08
C ALA A 304 -15.68 -10.16 16.18
N LYS A 305 -15.91 -9.94 14.89
CA LYS A 305 -16.05 -11.02 13.90
C LYS A 305 -14.68 -11.45 13.37
N LYS A 306 -14.32 -12.72 13.58
CA LYS A 306 -13.09 -13.32 13.06
C LYS A 306 -13.36 -13.90 11.67
N ILE A 307 -12.65 -13.43 10.66
CA ILE A 307 -12.92 -13.71 9.24
C ILE A 307 -11.65 -14.23 8.57
N ASN A 308 -11.80 -15.27 7.76
CA ASN A 308 -10.72 -15.78 6.93
C ASN A 308 -10.42 -14.78 5.80
N ILE A 309 -9.18 -14.27 5.77
CA ILE A 309 -8.76 -13.21 4.82
C ILE A 309 -8.84 -13.65 3.35
N PHE A 310 -8.81 -14.95 3.06
CA PHE A 310 -8.90 -15.46 1.69
C PHE A 310 -10.33 -15.79 1.29
N THR A 311 -11.05 -16.54 2.13
CA THR A 311 -12.39 -17.04 1.79
C THR A 311 -13.49 -16.02 2.09
N GLN A 312 -13.18 -14.99 2.89
CA GLN A 312 -14.12 -13.97 3.36
C GLN A 312 -15.29 -14.55 4.18
N LYS A 313 -15.11 -15.76 4.73
CA LYS A 313 -16.07 -16.43 5.62
C LYS A 313 -15.63 -16.28 7.07
N GLU A 314 -16.61 -16.19 7.97
CA GLU A 314 -16.39 -16.23 9.42
C GLU A 314 -15.72 -17.56 9.81
N VAL A 315 -14.78 -17.51 10.76
CA VAL A 315 -13.99 -18.66 11.25
C VAL A 315 -14.54 -19.18 12.56
#